data_AF-A0A654U5Y7-F1
#
_entry.id   AF-A0A654U5Y7-F1
#
_cell.length_a   1.000
_cell.length_b   1.000
_cell.length_c   1.000
_cell.angle_alpha   90.00
_cell.angle_beta   90.00
_cell.angle_gamma   90.00
#
_symmetry.space_group_name_H-M   'P 1'
#
loop_
_entity.id
_entity.type
_entity.pdbx_description
1 polymer ?
#
loop_
_entity_poly.entity_id
_entity_poly.type
_entity_poly.pdbx_seq_one_letter_code
_entity_poly.pdbx_strand_id
1 'polypeptide(L)'
;MPNLILCSDHTVREKADPATLHRGDAVLDVTHITRWAGCIGNRSTVIAVADAKHDAFLSLPQPRQMAYRRLDLWLDDYLGTHNDTDASASSGKG
;
A
#
# COMPACT_ATOMS: atom_id res chain seq x y z
N MET A 1 14.66 0.65 -6.53
CA MET A 1 13.74 1.59 -5.86
C MET A 1 12.65 0.76 -5.22
N PRO A 2 12.41 0.87 -3.91
CA PRO A 2 11.32 0.15 -3.27
C PRO A 2 9.97 0.80 -3.56
N ASN A 3 8.94 -0.03 -3.64
CA ASN A 3 7.58 0.40 -3.96
C ASN A 3 6.62 -0.02 -2.84
N LEU A 4 5.73 0.89 -2.46
CA LEU A 4 4.56 0.59 -1.63
C LEU A 4 3.31 0.56 -2.52
N ILE A 5 2.55 -0.53 -2.43
CA ILE A 5 1.28 -0.70 -3.12
C ILE A 5 0.20 -0.89 -2.05
N LEU A 6 -0.68 0.11 -1.94
CA LEU A 6 -1.89 0.02 -1.12
C LEU A 6 -3.05 -0.33 -2.04
N CYS A 7 -3.78 -1.39 -1.68
CA CYS A 7 -4.96 -1.83 -2.42
C CYS A 7 -6.11 -2.11 -1.44
N SER A 8 -7.33 -2.11 -1.94
CA SER A 8 -8.46 -2.64 -1.17
C SER A 8 -8.28 -4.13 -0.92
N ASP A 9 -8.93 -4.65 0.12
CA ASP A 9 -8.98 -6.08 0.40
C ASP A 9 -10.05 -6.82 -0.41
N HIS A 10 -10.99 -6.11 -1.02
CA HIS A 10 -12.03 -6.72 -1.84
C HIS A 10 -12.62 -5.78 -2.90
N THR A 11 -13.17 -6.38 -3.94
CA THR A 11 -13.91 -5.69 -4.99
C THR A 11 -15.39 -5.62 -4.64
N VAL A 12 -16.01 -4.48 -4.93
CA VAL A 12 -17.46 -4.29 -4.87
C VAL A 12 -18.02 -4.09 -6.28
N ARG A 13 -19.29 -4.43 -6.49
CA ARG A 13 -19.93 -4.19 -7.78
C ARG A 13 -20.16 -2.70 -7.97
N GLU A 14 -19.86 -2.19 -9.16
CA GLU A 14 -20.08 -0.79 -9.54
C GLU A 14 -21.54 -0.31 -9.34
N LYS A 15 -22.51 -1.21 -9.49
CA LYS A 15 -23.94 -0.93 -9.29
C LYS A 15 -24.45 -1.21 -7.87
N ALA A 16 -23.55 -1.34 -6.89
CA ALA A 16 -23.95 -1.52 -5.50
C ALA A 16 -24.55 -0.24 -4.91
N ASP A 17 -25.17 -0.37 -3.73
CA ASP A 17 -25.65 0.80 -3.00
C ASP A 17 -24.47 1.70 -2.55
N PRO A 18 -24.72 2.99 -2.27
CA PRO A 18 -23.66 3.93 -1.90
C PRO A 18 -22.82 3.52 -0.68
N ALA A 19 -23.41 2.83 0.31
CA ALA A 19 -22.68 2.42 1.50
C ALA A 19 -21.66 1.31 1.16
N THR A 20 -22.04 0.38 0.31
CA THR A 20 -21.15 -0.67 -0.22
C THR A 20 -20.06 -0.07 -1.12
N LEU A 21 -20.40 0.87 -2.01
CA LEU A 21 -19.42 1.55 -2.88
C LEU A 21 -18.37 2.33 -2.10
N HIS A 22 -18.66 2.74 -0.86
CA HIS A 22 -17.70 3.42 -0.01
C HIS A 22 -16.72 2.50 0.73
N ARG A 23 -16.94 1.17 0.69
CA ARG A 23 -16.21 0.17 1.47
C ARG A 23 -15.52 -0.88 0.61
N GLY A 24 -15.11 -0.57 -0.61
CA GLY A 24 -14.35 -1.52 -1.44
C GLY A 24 -13.92 -0.91 -2.77
N ASP A 25 -13.15 -1.65 -3.55
CA ASP A 25 -12.76 -1.23 -4.89
C ASP A 25 -13.88 -1.51 -5.90
N ALA A 26 -14.52 -0.47 -6.41
CA ALA A 26 -15.56 -0.57 -7.42
C ALA A 26 -15.03 -0.48 -8.87
N VAL A 27 -13.73 -0.16 -9.02
CA VAL A 27 -13.08 0.13 -10.30
C VAL A 27 -12.28 -1.07 -10.77
N LEU A 28 -11.52 -1.70 -9.86
CA LEU A 28 -10.62 -2.79 -10.18
C LEU A 28 -10.99 -4.10 -9.47
N ASP A 29 -10.65 -5.21 -10.14
CA ASP A 29 -10.68 -6.54 -9.53
C ASP A 29 -9.44 -6.74 -8.66
N VAL A 30 -9.64 -6.71 -7.35
CA VAL A 30 -8.60 -6.86 -6.33
C VAL A 30 -7.89 -8.21 -6.49
N THR A 31 -8.61 -9.28 -6.84
CA THR A 31 -8.01 -10.62 -7.03
C THR A 31 -6.99 -10.61 -8.16
N HIS A 32 -7.28 -9.90 -9.24
CA HIS A 32 -6.34 -9.74 -10.34
C HIS A 32 -5.14 -8.90 -9.92
N ILE A 33 -5.36 -7.79 -9.21
CA ILE A 33 -4.26 -6.89 -8.86
C ILE A 33 -3.34 -7.50 -7.81
N THR A 34 -3.87 -8.11 -6.76
CA THR A 34 -3.05 -8.74 -5.72
C THR A 34 -2.20 -9.87 -6.27
N ARG A 35 -2.69 -10.58 -7.30
CA ARG A 35 -1.92 -11.59 -8.02
C ARG A 35 -0.66 -11.03 -8.69
N TRP A 36 -0.72 -9.81 -9.21
CA TRP A 36 0.38 -9.19 -9.97
C TRP A 36 1.17 -8.14 -9.21
N ALA A 37 0.62 -7.59 -8.11
CA ALA A 37 1.23 -6.49 -7.36
C ALA A 37 2.64 -6.85 -6.84
N GLY A 38 2.85 -8.11 -6.43
CA GLY A 38 4.16 -8.62 -6.01
C GLY A 38 5.21 -8.68 -7.13
N CYS A 39 4.80 -8.59 -8.40
CA CYS A 39 5.71 -8.62 -9.55
C CYS A 39 6.19 -7.23 -9.99
N ILE A 40 5.71 -6.15 -9.36
CA ILE A 40 6.03 -4.78 -9.79
C ILE A 40 7.37 -4.34 -9.18
N GLY A 41 8.46 -4.48 -9.94
CA GLY A 41 9.79 -4.07 -9.50
C GLY A 41 10.53 -5.14 -8.67
N ASN A 42 11.69 -4.76 -8.10
CA ASN A 42 12.58 -5.71 -7.42
C ASN A 42 12.43 -5.74 -5.89
N ARG A 43 11.69 -4.79 -5.30
CA ARG A 43 11.42 -4.73 -3.85
C ARG A 43 10.06 -4.06 -3.63
N SER A 44 9.04 -4.87 -3.33
CA SER A 44 7.66 -4.41 -3.29
C SER A 44 6.98 -4.80 -1.99
N THR A 45 6.34 -3.82 -1.36
CA THR A 45 5.49 -4.01 -0.19
C THR A 45 4.05 -3.84 -0.64
N VAL A 46 3.27 -4.91 -0.59
CA VAL A 46 1.85 -4.89 -0.97
C VAL A 46 1.02 -5.02 0.30
N ILE A 47 0.14 -4.07 0.56
CA ILE A 47 -0.73 -4.08 1.73
C ILE A 47 -2.19 -3.91 1.30
N ALA A 48 -3.00 -4.89 1.66
CA ALA A 48 -4.45 -4.78 1.58
C ALA A 48 -4.98 -3.94 2.76
N VAL A 49 -5.81 -2.94 2.46
CA VAL A 49 -6.45 -2.07 3.45
C VAL A 49 -7.93 -2.41 3.47
N ALA A 50 -8.39 -2.92 4.61
CA ALA A 50 -9.78 -3.32 4.80
C ALA A 50 -10.74 -2.17 4.51
N ASP A 51 -11.78 -2.46 3.71
CA ASP A 51 -12.82 -1.53 3.27
C ASP A 51 -12.30 -0.28 2.53
N ALA A 52 -11.06 -0.30 2.04
CA ALA A 52 -10.55 0.83 1.26
C ALA A 52 -11.26 0.91 -0.09
N LYS A 53 -11.47 2.15 -0.55
CA LYS A 53 -11.79 2.41 -1.96
C LYS A 53 -10.60 2.08 -2.84
N HIS A 54 -10.84 2.14 -4.15
CA HIS A 54 -9.80 2.15 -5.17
C HIS A 54 -8.65 3.11 -4.83
N ASP A 55 -8.99 4.38 -4.55
CA ASP A 55 -8.04 5.32 -3.94
C ASP A 55 -8.13 5.22 -2.41
N ALA A 56 -7.13 4.57 -1.81
CA ALA A 56 -7.07 4.34 -0.38
C ALA A 56 -7.13 5.64 0.44
N PHE A 57 -6.59 6.75 -0.08
CA PHE A 57 -6.57 8.04 0.63
C PHE A 57 -7.89 8.80 0.53
N LEU A 58 -8.76 8.45 -0.43
CA LEU A 58 -10.14 8.97 -0.55
C LEU A 58 -11.18 8.07 0.13
N SER A 59 -10.73 7.08 0.89
CA SER A 59 -11.59 6.15 1.63
C SER A 59 -12.30 6.82 2.81
N LEU A 60 -13.22 6.08 3.44
CA LEU A 60 -13.83 6.47 4.71
C LEU A 60 -12.75 6.73 5.80
N PRO A 61 -13.09 7.42 6.90
CA PRO A 61 -12.10 7.85 7.89
C PRO A 61 -11.21 6.72 8.42
N GLN A 62 -11.76 5.55 8.72
CA GLN A 62 -11.00 4.42 9.27
C GLN A 62 -10.02 3.81 8.24
N PRO A 63 -10.44 3.37 7.03
CA PRO A 63 -9.49 2.86 6.03
C PRO A 63 -8.43 3.90 5.63
N ARG A 64 -8.81 5.18 5.56
CA ARG A 64 -7.87 6.27 5.25
C ARG A 64 -6.80 6.44 6.33
N GLN A 65 -7.17 6.43 7.62
CA GLN A 65 -6.19 6.45 8.72
C GLN A 65 -5.26 5.24 8.67
N MET A 66 -5.80 4.08 8.31
CA MET A 66 -5.00 2.89 8.13
C MET A 66 -3.98 3.06 6.99
N ALA A 67 -4.41 3.58 5.83
CA ALA A 67 -3.54 3.87 4.69
C ALA A 67 -2.37 4.79 5.08
N TYR A 68 -2.64 5.90 5.77
CA TYR A 68 -1.58 6.79 6.26
C TYR A 68 -0.64 6.10 7.24
N ARG A 69 -1.15 5.33 8.21
CA ARG A 69 -0.31 4.57 9.13
C ARG A 69 0.62 3.58 8.40
N ARG A 70 0.14 2.92 7.36
CA ARG A 70 0.96 1.99 6.57
C ARG A 70 2.04 2.73 5.79
N LEU A 71 1.71 3.89 5.24
CA LEU A 71 2.67 4.75 4.55
C LEU A 71 3.77 5.22 5.53
N ASP A 72 3.40 5.70 6.71
CA ASP A 72 4.35 6.17 7.73
C ASP A 72 5.33 5.05 8.12
N LEU A 73 4.80 3.87 8.46
CA LEU A 73 5.64 2.71 8.83
C LEU A 73 6.58 2.28 7.70
N TRP A 74 6.11 2.34 6.45
CA TRP A 74 6.94 2.00 5.29
C TRP A 74 8.03 3.04 5.03
N LEU A 75 7.74 4.33 5.23
CA LEU A 75 8.72 5.40 5.12
C LEU A 75 9.78 5.30 6.23
N ASP A 76 9.38 5.02 7.46
CA ASP A 76 10.29 4.83 8.59
C ASP A 76 11.27 3.67 8.32
N ASP A 77 10.78 2.51 7.84
CA ASP A 77 11.63 1.38 7.44
C ASP A 77 12.56 1.74 6.28
N TYR A 78 12.02 2.41 5.26
CA TYR A 78 12.81 2.80 4.09
C TYR A 78 13.96 3.74 4.47
N LEU A 79 13.69 4.77 5.28
CA LEU A 79 14.69 5.75 5.69
C LEU A 79 15.69 5.16 6.70
N GLY A 80 15.23 4.32 7.63
CA GLY A 80 16.11 3.61 8.56
C GLY A 80 17.11 2.71 7.83
N THR A 81 16.63 1.90 6.89
CA THR A 81 17.51 1.00 6.11
C THR A 81 18.52 1.72 5.22
N HIS A 82 18.17 2.91 4.69
CA HIS A 82 19.11 3.72 3.90
C HIS A 82 20.22 4.31 4.78
N ASN A 83 19.87 4.81 5.96
CA ASN A 83 20.83 5.39 6.87
C ASN A 83 21.87 4.36 7.36
N ASP A 84 21.46 3.11 7.60
CA ASP A 84 22.37 2.02 7.97
C ASP A 84 23.29 1.57 6.82
N THR A 85 22.79 1.62 5.59
CA THR A 85 23.56 1.26 4.39
C THR A 85 24.66 2.30 4.13
N ASP A 86 24.34 3.58 4.24
CA ASP A 86 25.31 4.67 4.07
C ASP A 86 26.37 4.66 5.19
N ALA A 87 25.97 4.39 6.44
CA ALA A 87 26.90 4.25 7.56
C ALA A 87 27.88 3.09 7.38
N SER A 88 27.39 1.93 6.92
CA SER A 88 28.21 0.73 6.67
C SER A 88 29.18 0.93 5.50
N ALA A 89 28.79 1.66 4.46
CA ALA A 89 29.67 2.01 3.34
C ALA A 89 30.81 2.97 3.76
N SER A 90 30.59 3.82 4.77
CA SER A 90 31.60 4.77 5.27
C SER A 90 32.70 4.13 6.12
N SER A 91 32.41 3.02 6.83
CA SER A 91 33.37 2.35 7.72
C SER A 91 34.40 1.44 7.02
N GLY A 92 34.25 1.20 5.70
CA GLY A 92 35.11 0.29 4.94
C GLY A 92 36.42 0.90 4.39
N LYS A 93 36.77 2.14 4.75
CA LYS A 93 38.03 2.79 4.36
C LYS A 93 38.94 2.98 5.58
N GLY A 94 39.74 1.96 5.87
CA GLY A 94 40.82 1.99 6.86
C GLY A 94 42.02 1.23 6.33
#